data_AF-A0A9E5FHS1-F1
#
_entry.id   AF-A0A9E5FHS1-F1
#
_cell.length_a   1.000
_cell.length_b   1.000
_cell.length_c   1.000
_cell.angle_alpha   90.00
_cell.angle_beta   90.00
_cell.angle_gamma   90.00
#
_symmetry.space_group_name_H-M   'P 1'
#
loop_
_entity.id
_entity.type
_entity.pdbx_description
1 polymer ?
#
loop_
_entity_poly.entity_id
_entity_poly.type
_entity_poly.pdbx_seq_one_letter_code
_entity_poly.pdbx_strand_id
1 'polypeptide(L)'
;MVLLLAIGIVKGMCVPEVWQFARQSLNLIKPMATSPAFHGVGVTLAGVFLILAPAEIQERKELANSDSLLQSLDAASIPLPLESISGRTDLGATIELYTAHIDQVADDISWLHEHDYDFRLMRLEGPDDTCNCHGYVFTGAKHWVLGRDVPAILRDNGYTETQDPQPGDVAVYRDAEGTVAHTGVVRAAGPGIATLVESKWGQYGVYLHPSNQCPYPGIPTYYRTNRKDHSHLIGLVASDPVINP
;
A
#
# COMPACT_ATOMS: atom_id res chain seq x y z
N MET A 1 9.13 -22.53 -34.35
CA MET A 1 9.44 -21.12 -34.68
C MET A 1 8.23 -20.19 -34.51
N VAL A 2 7.01 -20.60 -34.86
CA VAL A 2 5.77 -19.79 -34.67
C VAL A 2 5.42 -19.53 -33.19
N LEU A 3 5.65 -20.51 -32.30
CA LEU A 3 5.31 -20.38 -30.86
C LEU A 3 6.16 -19.33 -30.12
N LEU A 4 7.41 -19.09 -30.56
CA LEU A 4 8.30 -18.10 -29.95
C LEU A 4 7.95 -16.66 -30.35
N LEU A 5 7.29 -16.46 -31.50
CA LEU A 5 6.84 -15.14 -31.94
C LEU A 5 5.62 -14.65 -31.15
N ALA A 6 4.73 -15.56 -30.72
CA ALA A 6 3.53 -15.20 -29.95
C ALA A 6 3.86 -14.77 -28.51
N ILE A 7 4.85 -15.38 -27.87
CA ILE A 7 5.25 -15.06 -26.48
C ILE A 7 5.87 -13.66 -26.38
N GLY A 8 6.54 -13.18 -27.43
CA GLY A 8 7.12 -11.84 -27.47
C GLY A 8 6.09 -10.71 -27.60
N ILE A 9 4.94 -10.96 -28.24
CA ILE A 9 3.91 -9.93 -28.51
C ILE A 9 3.11 -9.61 -27.24
N VAL A 10 2.95 -10.56 -26.32
CA VAL A 10 2.13 -10.38 -25.10
C VAL A 10 2.87 -9.57 -24.02
N LYS A 11 4.22 -9.56 -24.04
CA LYS A 11 5.02 -8.71 -23.14
C LYS A 11 4.87 -7.23 -23.51
N GLY A 12 3.92 -6.56 -22.86
CA GLY A 12 3.71 -5.10 -22.97
C GLY A 12 2.28 -4.66 -23.30
N MET A 13 1.37 -5.61 -23.56
CA MET A 13 -0.05 -5.30 -23.77
C MET A 13 -0.77 -5.11 -22.44
N CYS A 14 -1.68 -4.15 -22.35
CA CYS A 14 -2.54 -4.00 -21.19
C CYS A 14 -3.74 -4.99 -21.27
N VAL A 15 -4.33 -5.33 -20.11
CA VAL A 15 -5.33 -6.41 -19.98
C VAL A 15 -6.45 -6.38 -21.04
N PRO A 16 -7.06 -5.23 -21.39
CA PRO A 16 -8.11 -5.19 -22.41
C PRO A 16 -7.63 -5.57 -23.82
N GLU A 17 -6.37 -5.26 -24.15
CA GLU A 17 -5.77 -5.52 -25.45
C GLU A 17 -5.49 -7.01 -25.64
N VAL A 18 -5.08 -7.70 -24.57
CA VAL A 18 -4.88 -9.16 -24.58
C VAL A 18 -6.20 -9.89 -24.86
N TRP A 19 -7.31 -9.43 -24.27
CA TRP A 19 -8.64 -9.99 -24.52
C TRP A 19 -9.13 -9.75 -25.94
N GLN A 20 -8.91 -8.56 -26.50
CA GLN A 20 -9.23 -8.30 -27.91
C GLN A 20 -8.40 -9.18 -28.84
N PHE A 21 -7.09 -9.30 -28.59
CA PHE A 21 -6.20 -10.15 -29.39
C PHE A 21 -6.60 -11.63 -29.34
N ALA A 22 -6.93 -12.15 -28.15
CA ALA A 22 -7.41 -13.51 -27.99
C ALA A 22 -8.73 -13.76 -28.74
N ARG A 23 -9.67 -12.80 -28.67
CA ARG A 23 -10.97 -12.88 -29.35
C ARG A 23 -10.84 -12.82 -30.87
N GLN A 24 -9.96 -11.96 -31.38
CA GLN A 24 -9.66 -11.87 -32.82
C GLN A 24 -8.98 -13.15 -33.31
N SER A 25 -8.01 -13.66 -32.55
CA SER A 25 -7.32 -14.92 -32.87
C SER A 25 -8.31 -16.08 -32.94
N LEU A 26 -9.21 -16.23 -31.95
CA LEU A 26 -10.26 -17.26 -31.93
C LEU A 26 -11.19 -17.21 -33.15
N ASN A 27 -11.53 -16.01 -33.63
CA ASN A 27 -12.36 -15.85 -34.81
C ASN A 27 -11.64 -16.23 -36.11
N LEU A 28 -10.31 -16.08 -36.18
CA LEU A 28 -9.50 -16.48 -37.34
C LEU A 28 -9.38 -18.00 -37.46
N ILE A 29 -9.41 -18.75 -36.35
CA ILE A 29 -9.28 -20.22 -36.34
C ILE A 29 -10.61 -20.96 -36.50
N LYS A 30 -11.76 -20.29 -36.26
CA LYS A 30 -13.11 -20.88 -36.42
C LYS A 30 -13.35 -21.62 -37.75
N PRO A 31 -12.98 -21.09 -38.93
CA PRO A 31 -13.21 -21.80 -40.19
C PRO A 31 -12.27 -22.99 -40.43
N MET A 32 -11.19 -23.14 -39.64
CA MET A 32 -10.24 -24.25 -39.79
C MET A 32 -10.58 -25.48 -38.93
N ALA A 33 -11.53 -25.36 -38.00
CA ALA A 33 -11.89 -26.40 -37.04
C ALA A 33 -12.71 -27.58 -37.62
N THR A 34 -13.12 -27.52 -38.89
CA THR A 34 -13.89 -28.59 -39.56
C THR A 34 -13.03 -29.52 -40.40
N SER A 35 -11.72 -29.27 -40.50
CA SER A 35 -10.78 -30.14 -41.24
C SER A 35 -10.14 -31.18 -40.32
N PRO A 36 -10.19 -32.48 -40.65
CA PRO A 36 -9.62 -33.55 -39.82
C PRO A 36 -8.10 -33.44 -39.63
N ALA A 37 -7.39 -32.68 -40.49
CA ALA A 37 -5.95 -32.44 -40.39
C ALA A 37 -5.52 -31.49 -39.24
N PHE A 38 -6.46 -30.82 -38.56
CA PHE A 38 -6.14 -29.76 -37.58
C PHE A 38 -6.28 -30.14 -36.10
N HIS A 39 -6.62 -31.40 -35.78
CA HIS A 39 -6.79 -31.88 -34.41
C HIS A 39 -5.50 -31.79 -33.56
N GLY A 40 -4.31 -31.71 -34.17
CA GLY A 40 -3.05 -31.55 -33.44
C GLY A 40 -2.74 -30.14 -32.96
N VAL A 41 -3.25 -29.09 -33.63
CA VAL A 41 -2.88 -27.68 -33.34
C VAL A 41 -3.81 -27.04 -32.30
N GLY A 42 -5.08 -27.46 -32.25
CA GLY A 42 -6.05 -26.98 -31.25
C GLY A 42 -5.68 -27.34 -29.82
N VAL A 43 -5.04 -28.50 -29.60
CA VAL A 43 -4.61 -28.97 -28.27
C VAL A 43 -3.51 -28.09 -27.68
N THR A 44 -2.60 -27.57 -28.50
CA THR A 44 -1.50 -26.71 -28.03
C THR A 44 -1.95 -25.32 -27.57
N LEU A 45 -2.97 -24.71 -28.19
CA LEU A 45 -3.45 -23.39 -27.78
C LEU A 45 -4.33 -23.45 -26.52
N ALA A 46 -5.16 -24.49 -26.38
CA ALA A 46 -5.91 -24.73 -25.15
C ALA A 46 -4.98 -25.03 -23.96
N GLY A 47 -3.87 -25.75 -24.19
CA GLY A 47 -2.85 -26.02 -23.17
C GLY A 47 -2.15 -24.76 -22.66
N VAL A 48 -1.82 -23.79 -23.52
CA VAL A 48 -1.22 -22.51 -23.10
C VAL A 48 -2.20 -21.68 -22.26
N PHE A 49 -3.49 -21.66 -22.63
CA PHE A 49 -4.51 -20.95 -21.85
C PHE A 49 -4.74 -21.59 -20.46
N LEU A 50 -4.63 -22.91 -20.35
CA LEU A 50 -4.69 -23.66 -19.08
C LEU A 50 -3.47 -23.47 -18.18
N ILE A 51 -2.32 -23.06 -18.72
CA ILE A 51 -1.11 -22.79 -17.94
C ILE A 51 -1.03 -21.32 -17.49
N LEU A 52 -1.62 -20.39 -18.24
CA LEU A 52 -1.60 -18.96 -17.91
C LEU A 52 -2.76 -18.52 -16.98
N ALA A 53 -3.94 -19.12 -17.08
CA ALA A 53 -5.06 -18.80 -16.19
C ALA A 53 -4.80 -19.08 -14.69
N PRO A 54 -4.05 -20.14 -14.29
CA PRO A 54 -3.68 -20.35 -12.89
C PRO A 54 -2.70 -19.30 -12.36
N ALA A 55 -1.80 -18.76 -13.17
CA ALA A 55 -0.86 -17.73 -12.75
C ALA A 55 -1.59 -16.41 -12.41
N GLU A 56 -2.62 -16.06 -13.19
CA GLU A 56 -3.44 -14.86 -12.96
C GLU A 56 -4.40 -15.00 -11.76
N ILE A 57 -4.84 -16.23 -11.46
CA ILE A 57 -5.63 -16.54 -10.25
C ILE A 57 -4.74 -16.61 -9.00
N GLN A 58 -3.48 -17.04 -9.14
CA GLN A 58 -2.48 -17.01 -8.08
C GLN A 58 -2.14 -15.55 -7.70
N GLU A 59 -1.95 -14.68 -8.69
CA GLU A 59 -1.65 -13.25 -8.50
C GLU A 59 -2.81 -12.49 -7.82
N ARG A 60 -4.07 -12.81 -8.17
CA ARG A 60 -5.26 -12.27 -7.48
C ARG A 60 -5.46 -12.80 -6.06
N LYS A 61 -4.98 -14.02 -5.77
CA LYS A 61 -5.01 -14.59 -4.41
C LYS A 61 -3.89 -14.05 -3.52
N GLU A 62 -2.75 -13.68 -4.11
CA GLU A 62 -1.63 -13.07 -3.37
C GLU A 62 -1.89 -11.59 -3.05
N LEU A 63 -2.56 -10.83 -3.94
CA LEU A 63 -3.10 -9.50 -3.61
C LEU A 63 -4.03 -9.54 -2.39
N ALA A 64 -4.88 -10.56 -2.27
CA ALA A 64 -5.77 -10.73 -1.13
C ALA A 64 -5.06 -11.20 0.15
N ASN A 65 -3.83 -11.72 0.05
CA ASN A 65 -3.08 -12.31 1.17
C ASN A 65 -2.09 -11.32 1.81
N SER A 66 -1.52 -10.39 1.05
CA SER A 66 -0.77 -9.25 1.63
C SER A 66 -1.75 -8.22 2.22
N ASP A 67 -2.89 -8.02 1.56
CA ASP A 67 -4.04 -7.32 2.12
C ASP A 67 -4.61 -8.02 3.34
N SER A 68 -4.50 -9.34 3.53
CA SER A 68 -5.12 -10.02 4.67
C SER A 68 -4.54 -9.62 6.03
N LEU A 69 -3.25 -9.26 6.10
CA LEU A 69 -2.61 -8.86 7.36
C LEU A 69 -2.89 -7.38 7.66
N LEU A 70 -2.83 -6.54 6.63
CA LEU A 70 -3.31 -5.14 6.68
C LEU A 70 -4.81 -5.07 6.99
N GLN A 71 -5.61 -5.96 6.40
CA GLN A 71 -7.03 -6.12 6.72
C GLN A 71 -7.21 -6.61 8.16
N SER A 72 -6.34 -7.45 8.74
CA SER A 72 -6.51 -7.77 10.16
C SER A 72 -6.23 -6.58 11.09
N LEU A 73 -5.27 -5.72 10.73
CA LEU A 73 -4.89 -4.53 11.52
C LEU A 73 -5.83 -3.34 11.31
N ASP A 74 -6.45 -3.22 10.12
CA ASP A 74 -7.25 -2.06 9.71
C ASP A 74 -8.73 -2.40 9.32
N ALA A 75 -9.08 -3.64 8.95
CA ALA A 75 -10.38 -3.97 8.32
C ALA A 75 -11.61 -3.94 9.23
N ALA A 76 -11.46 -3.67 10.52
CA ALA A 76 -12.63 -3.31 11.32
C ALA A 76 -13.24 -1.96 10.89
N SER A 77 -12.52 -1.17 10.08
CA SER A 77 -12.84 0.22 9.82
C SER A 77 -12.84 0.50 8.32
N ILE A 78 -14.02 0.80 7.76
CA ILE A 78 -14.12 1.33 6.40
C ILE A 78 -13.79 2.82 6.49
N PRO A 79 -12.67 3.30 5.92
CA PRO A 79 -12.37 4.73 5.94
C PRO A 79 -13.44 5.48 5.16
N LEU A 80 -14.07 6.44 5.84
CA LEU A 80 -15.08 7.33 5.27
C LEU A 80 -14.43 8.67 4.93
N PRO A 81 -14.56 9.16 3.69
CA PRO A 81 -13.99 10.45 3.31
C PRO A 81 -14.65 11.58 4.09
N LEU A 82 -13.85 12.57 4.49
CA LEU A 82 -14.33 13.79 5.11
C LEU A 82 -14.71 14.80 4.01
N GLU A 83 -16.01 15.00 3.79
CA GLU A 83 -16.50 15.88 2.71
C GLU A 83 -16.05 17.35 2.84
N SER A 84 -15.78 17.80 4.06
CA SER A 84 -15.53 19.21 4.39
C SER A 84 -14.06 19.58 4.63
N ILE A 85 -13.15 18.60 4.69
CA ILE A 85 -11.75 18.82 5.08
C ILE A 85 -10.81 18.02 4.18
N SER A 86 -9.82 18.71 3.62
CA SER A 86 -8.73 18.09 2.87
C SER A 86 -7.37 18.55 3.39
N GLY A 87 -6.35 17.76 3.12
CA GLY A 87 -4.96 18.15 3.32
C GLY A 87 -4.38 18.80 2.07
N ARG A 88 -3.39 19.67 2.23
CA ARG A 88 -2.65 20.29 1.13
C ARG A 88 -1.15 20.13 1.31
N THR A 89 -0.49 19.67 0.26
CA THR A 89 0.97 19.59 0.19
C THR A 89 1.60 20.96 -0.12
N ASP A 90 2.92 21.08 0.02
CA ASP A 90 3.62 22.36 -0.21
C ASP A 90 3.57 22.82 -1.68
N LEU A 91 3.47 21.86 -2.61
CA LEU A 91 3.24 22.15 -4.04
C LEU A 91 1.75 22.27 -4.41
N GLY A 92 0.86 22.25 -3.41
CA GLY A 92 -0.55 22.57 -3.56
C GLY A 92 -1.45 21.40 -3.94
N ALA A 93 -0.95 20.16 -4.00
CA ALA A 93 -1.78 18.99 -4.23
C ALA A 93 -2.75 18.78 -3.08
N THR A 94 -3.99 18.44 -3.41
CA THR A 94 -5.03 18.12 -2.43
C THR A 94 -4.96 16.64 -2.08
N ILE A 95 -4.93 16.35 -0.79
CA ILE A 95 -4.96 15.02 -0.20
C ILE A 95 -6.33 14.84 0.45
N GLU A 96 -7.07 13.83 0.01
CA GLU A 96 -8.34 13.48 0.65
C GLU A 96 -8.06 12.93 2.05
N LEU A 97 -8.86 13.38 3.02
CA LEU A 97 -8.74 12.95 4.40
C LEU A 97 -9.91 12.06 4.76
N TYR A 98 -9.64 11.09 5.63
CA TYR A 98 -10.64 10.12 6.03
C TYR A 98 -10.79 10.13 7.56
N THR A 99 -11.94 9.64 8.00
CA THR A 99 -12.15 9.19 9.37
C THR A 99 -12.50 7.71 9.32
N ALA A 100 -12.28 6.99 10.39
CA ALA A 100 -12.78 5.64 10.52
C ALA A 100 -13.62 5.57 11.80
N HIS A 101 -14.70 4.78 11.77
CA HIS A 101 -15.45 4.45 12.96
C HIS A 101 -15.05 3.04 13.37
N ILE A 102 -14.48 2.89 14.55
CA ILE A 102 -14.12 1.59 15.09
C ILE A 102 -15.15 1.21 16.15
N ASP A 103 -16.01 0.24 15.82
CA ASP A 103 -17.12 -0.18 16.69
C ASP A 103 -16.63 -0.79 18.02
N GLN A 104 -15.43 -1.35 18.04
CA GLN A 104 -14.81 -1.93 19.23
C GLN A 104 -13.34 -1.55 19.30
N VAL A 105 -12.95 -0.88 20.39
CA VAL A 105 -11.55 -0.62 20.71
C VAL A 105 -10.82 -1.96 20.74
N ALA A 106 -9.83 -2.13 19.88
CA ALA A 106 -9.09 -3.38 19.76
C ALA A 106 -8.33 -3.68 21.06
N ASP A 107 -8.35 -4.95 21.50
CA ASP A 107 -7.53 -5.42 22.61
C ASP A 107 -6.07 -5.58 22.13
N ASP A 108 -5.35 -4.46 22.16
CA ASP A 108 -3.96 -4.42 21.71
C ASP A 108 -3.03 -5.24 22.58
N ILE A 109 -3.30 -5.38 23.87
CA ILE A 109 -2.45 -6.14 24.79
C ILE A 109 -2.46 -7.62 24.42
N SER A 110 -3.64 -8.21 24.26
CA SER A 110 -3.76 -9.63 23.88
C SER A 110 -3.14 -9.87 22.50
N TRP A 111 -3.37 -8.96 21.54
CA TRP A 111 -2.80 -9.08 20.20
C TRP A 111 -1.25 -9.01 20.20
N LEU A 112 -0.67 -8.09 20.97
CA LEU A 112 0.79 -7.97 21.13
C LEU A 112 1.40 -9.25 21.73
N HIS A 113 0.72 -9.84 22.71
CA HIS A 113 1.14 -11.09 23.34
C HIS A 113 1.13 -12.26 22.35
N GLU A 114 0.03 -12.42 21.61
CA GLU A 114 -0.15 -13.49 20.62
C GLU A 114 0.89 -13.44 19.49
N HIS A 115 1.40 -12.24 19.18
CA HIS A 115 2.39 -12.01 18.12
C HIS A 115 3.82 -11.79 18.65
N ASP A 116 4.06 -12.05 19.95
CA ASP A 116 5.38 -11.99 20.61
C ASP A 116 6.05 -10.60 20.54
N TYR A 117 5.27 -9.52 20.71
CA TYR A 117 5.76 -8.14 20.74
C TYR A 117 6.01 -7.59 22.15
N ASP A 118 5.46 -8.19 23.20
CA ASP A 118 5.40 -7.64 24.58
C ASP A 118 6.73 -7.10 25.14
N PHE A 119 7.85 -7.69 24.77
CA PHE A 119 9.19 -7.33 25.27
C PHE A 119 10.10 -6.72 24.20
N ARG A 120 9.55 -6.45 23.02
CA ARG A 120 10.31 -6.01 21.83
C ARG A 120 10.08 -4.53 21.49
N LEU A 121 9.04 -3.94 22.07
CA LEU A 121 8.63 -2.56 21.84
C LEU A 121 8.23 -1.87 23.14
N MET A 122 8.10 -0.55 23.07
CA MET A 122 7.56 0.28 24.14
C MET A 122 6.25 0.90 23.66
N ARG A 123 5.15 0.63 24.35
CA ARG A 123 3.87 1.29 24.11
C ARG A 123 3.93 2.72 24.62
N LEU A 124 3.57 3.67 23.77
CA LEU A 124 3.52 5.11 24.07
C LEU A 124 2.09 5.57 24.30
N GLU A 125 1.16 5.11 23.45
CA GLU A 125 -0.25 5.47 23.50
C GLU A 125 -1.13 4.22 23.28
N GLY A 126 -2.38 4.27 23.73
CA GLY A 126 -3.34 3.19 23.53
C GLY A 126 -4.06 3.22 22.18
N PRO A 127 -4.86 2.19 21.89
CA PRO A 127 -5.75 2.15 20.74
C PRO A 127 -6.63 3.39 20.65
N ASP A 128 -6.80 3.88 19.43
CA ASP A 128 -7.56 5.07 19.11
C ASP A 128 -7.88 5.06 17.61
N ASP A 129 -9.01 5.61 17.19
CA ASP A 129 -9.50 5.57 15.80
C ASP A 129 -9.37 6.92 15.07
N THR A 130 -8.84 7.96 15.70
CA THR A 130 -8.78 9.31 15.10
C THR A 130 -7.90 9.36 13.84
N CYS A 131 -6.89 8.51 13.76
CA CYS A 131 -5.96 8.45 12.63
C CYS A 131 -5.46 7.02 12.40
N ASN A 132 -4.88 6.76 11.23
CA ASN A 132 -4.04 5.58 11.00
C ASN A 132 -2.56 5.95 11.10
N CYS A 133 -1.66 5.02 10.77
CA CYS A 133 -0.21 5.24 10.76
C CYS A 133 0.22 6.45 9.91
N HIS A 134 -0.36 6.63 8.73
CA HIS A 134 -0.08 7.76 7.86
C HIS A 134 -0.62 9.07 8.43
N GLY A 135 -1.82 9.04 9.00
CA GLY A 135 -2.40 10.18 9.70
C GLY A 135 -1.59 10.64 10.91
N TYR A 136 -1.09 9.69 11.69
CA TYR A 136 -0.20 9.96 12.81
C TYR A 136 1.02 10.78 12.38
N VAL A 137 1.64 10.38 11.26
CA VAL A 137 2.78 11.10 10.68
C VAL A 137 2.35 12.42 10.03
N PHE A 138 1.42 12.41 9.07
CA PHE A 138 1.20 13.54 8.15
C PHE A 138 0.04 14.48 8.51
N THR A 139 -0.77 14.18 9.51
CA THR A 139 -1.91 15.04 9.92
C THR A 139 -1.86 15.44 11.39
N GLY A 140 -0.81 15.00 12.11
CA GLY A 140 -0.64 15.29 13.52
C GLY A 140 -1.64 14.51 14.36
N ALA A 141 -1.87 13.26 13.94
CA ALA A 141 -2.80 12.32 14.56
C ALA A 141 -4.27 12.81 14.59
N LYS A 142 -4.74 13.46 13.52
CA LYS A 142 -6.11 14.01 13.48
C LYS A 142 -7.05 13.36 12.47
N HIS A 143 -6.47 12.83 11.39
CA HIS A 143 -7.22 12.29 10.26
C HIS A 143 -6.44 11.14 9.64
N TRP A 144 -7.16 10.22 9.00
CA TRP A 144 -6.58 9.14 8.22
C TRP A 144 -6.09 9.65 6.87
N VAL A 145 -4.97 9.09 6.43
CA VAL A 145 -4.38 9.29 5.09
C VAL A 145 -4.18 7.92 4.46
N LEU A 146 -4.47 7.76 3.18
CA LEU A 146 -4.29 6.47 2.52
C LEU A 146 -2.85 6.32 2.01
N GLY A 147 -2.33 5.09 2.04
CA GLY A 147 -0.96 4.79 1.61
C GLY A 147 -0.66 5.25 0.17
N ARG A 148 -1.67 5.21 -0.72
CA ARG A 148 -1.56 5.70 -2.11
C ARG A 148 -1.22 7.19 -2.24
N ASP A 149 -1.53 8.00 -1.23
CA ASP A 149 -1.32 9.45 -1.24
C ASP A 149 0.06 9.84 -0.68
N VAL A 150 0.69 8.96 0.10
CA VAL A 150 2.01 9.18 0.71
C VAL A 150 3.09 9.54 -0.33
N PRO A 151 3.21 8.89 -1.50
CA PRO A 151 4.19 9.30 -2.52
C PRO A 151 4.03 10.75 -2.97
N ALA A 152 2.80 11.26 -3.09
CA ALA A 152 2.55 12.66 -3.44
C ALA A 152 2.97 13.59 -2.30
N ILE A 153 2.64 13.25 -1.05
CA ILE A 153 3.05 14.01 0.14
C ILE A 153 4.58 14.10 0.23
N LEU A 154 5.29 12.98 0.11
CA LEU A 154 6.76 12.95 0.18
C LEU A 154 7.38 13.84 -0.90
N ARG A 155 6.96 13.67 -2.16
CA ARG A 155 7.47 14.45 -3.29
C ARG A 155 7.20 15.95 -3.11
N ASP A 156 5.95 16.30 -2.82
CA ASP A 156 5.52 17.69 -2.82
C ASP A 156 6.03 18.44 -1.57
N ASN A 157 6.20 17.76 -0.44
CA ASN A 157 6.73 18.36 0.79
C ASN A 157 8.28 18.30 0.87
N GLY A 158 8.94 18.03 -0.26
CA GLY A 158 10.39 18.11 -0.39
C GLY A 158 11.16 17.05 0.39
N TYR A 159 10.58 15.86 0.58
CA TYR A 159 11.31 14.74 1.16
C TYR A 159 12.27 14.12 0.16
N THR A 160 13.45 13.76 0.64
CA THR A 160 14.48 13.03 -0.11
C THR A 160 14.84 11.76 0.64
N GLU A 161 14.99 10.67 -0.09
CA GLU A 161 15.46 9.40 0.48
C GLU A 161 16.86 9.56 1.10
N THR A 162 17.10 8.88 2.23
CA THR A 162 18.39 8.84 2.92
C THR A 162 18.73 7.43 3.38
N GLN A 163 20.03 7.13 3.41
CA GLN A 163 20.59 5.88 3.92
C GLN A 163 21.20 6.04 5.32
N ASP A 164 21.27 7.27 5.82
CA ASP A 164 21.74 7.62 7.17
C ASP A 164 20.56 8.25 7.93
N PRO A 165 19.63 7.44 8.47
CA PRO A 165 18.46 7.94 9.17
C PRO A 165 18.86 8.73 10.42
N GLN A 166 18.09 9.76 10.75
CA GLN A 166 18.25 10.60 11.93
C GLN A 166 16.89 10.79 12.62
N PRO A 167 16.87 11.15 13.92
CA PRO A 167 15.64 11.53 14.59
C PRO A 167 14.87 12.60 13.81
N GLY A 168 13.59 12.35 13.57
CA GLY A 168 12.73 13.22 12.77
C GLY A 168 12.65 12.85 11.29
N ASP A 169 13.36 11.84 10.80
CA ASP A 169 13.12 11.29 9.47
C ASP A 169 11.84 10.42 9.45
N VAL A 170 11.26 10.22 8.28
CA VAL A 170 10.12 9.32 8.07
C VAL A 170 10.62 7.96 7.61
N ALA A 171 10.22 6.90 8.31
CA ALA A 171 10.36 5.52 7.84
C ALA A 171 9.12 5.15 7.01
N VAL A 172 9.33 4.63 5.80
CA VAL A 172 8.27 4.24 4.86
C VAL A 172 8.43 2.77 4.52
N TYR A 173 7.44 1.97 4.87
CA TYR A 173 7.37 0.54 4.60
C TYR A 173 6.47 0.31 3.39
N ARG A 174 6.89 -0.63 2.54
CA ARG A 174 6.16 -0.98 1.33
C ARG A 174 5.85 -2.47 1.31
N ASP A 175 4.67 -2.81 0.79
CA ASP A 175 4.30 -4.19 0.51
C ASP A 175 5.08 -4.75 -0.69
N ALA A 176 4.79 -6.00 -1.07
CA ALA A 176 5.46 -6.69 -2.17
C ALA A 176 5.20 -6.00 -3.53
N GLU A 177 4.08 -5.29 -3.64
CA GLU A 177 3.63 -4.54 -4.80
C GLU A 177 4.26 -3.13 -4.88
N GLY A 178 4.94 -2.69 -3.82
CA GLY A 178 5.59 -1.39 -3.71
C GLY A 178 4.68 -0.27 -3.20
N THR A 179 3.43 -0.58 -2.84
CA THR A 179 2.50 0.37 -2.23
C THR A 179 2.95 0.69 -0.82
N VAL A 180 2.77 1.94 -0.38
CA VAL A 180 3.10 2.32 0.99
C VAL A 180 2.09 1.68 1.93
N ALA A 181 2.55 0.73 2.74
CA ALA A 181 1.73 -0.03 3.68
C ALA A 181 1.78 0.57 5.09
N HIS A 182 2.90 1.22 5.45
CA HIS A 182 3.08 1.79 6.78
C HIS A 182 4.07 2.95 6.79
N THR A 183 3.87 3.87 7.73
CA THR A 183 4.81 4.96 7.99
C THR A 183 5.00 5.19 9.48
N GLY A 184 6.20 5.62 9.85
CA GLY A 184 6.53 6.04 11.19
C GLY A 184 7.58 7.14 11.20
N VAL A 185 7.85 7.69 12.37
CA VAL A 185 8.88 8.70 12.56
C VAL A 185 10.07 8.09 13.28
N VAL A 186 11.27 8.27 12.74
CA VAL A 186 12.52 7.86 13.38
C VAL A 186 12.69 8.67 14.67
N ARG A 187 12.89 7.98 15.79
CA ARG A 187 13.16 8.60 17.10
C ARG A 187 14.61 8.46 17.53
N ALA A 188 15.29 7.41 17.09
CA ALA A 188 16.71 7.20 17.34
C ALA A 188 17.35 6.46 16.17
N ALA A 189 18.56 6.88 15.80
CA ALA A 189 19.40 6.21 14.82
C ALA A 189 20.86 6.58 15.08
N GLY A 190 21.78 5.68 14.76
CA GLY A 190 23.21 5.92 14.94
C GLY A 190 24.07 4.66 14.87
N PRO A 191 25.40 4.80 14.89
CA PRO A 191 26.31 3.67 14.81
C PRO A 191 26.11 2.69 15.97
N GLY A 192 25.91 1.40 15.63
CA GLY A 192 25.80 0.33 16.62
C GLY A 192 24.48 0.27 17.39
N ILE A 193 23.50 1.13 17.05
CA ILE A 193 22.14 1.05 17.59
C ILE A 193 21.15 0.68 16.49
N ALA A 194 20.13 -0.09 16.82
CA ALA A 194 19.00 -0.29 15.92
C ALA A 194 18.28 1.05 15.71
N THR A 195 17.89 1.33 14.47
CA THR A 195 17.02 2.49 14.19
C THR A 195 15.67 2.25 14.85
N LEU A 196 15.27 3.13 15.76
CA LEU A 196 13.99 3.08 16.45
C LEU A 196 12.98 4.00 15.76
N VAL A 197 11.79 3.45 15.52
CA VAL A 197 10.68 4.11 14.85
C VAL A 197 9.51 4.17 15.83
N GLU A 198 8.91 5.35 15.90
CA GLU A 198 7.62 5.57 16.54
C GLU A 198 6.53 5.55 15.48
N SER A 199 5.55 4.67 15.65
CA SER A 199 4.44 4.58 14.70
C SER A 199 3.17 4.05 15.34
N LYS A 200 2.02 4.48 14.80
CA LYS A 200 0.69 3.94 15.13
C LYS A 200 0.45 2.66 14.34
N TRP A 201 -0.06 1.60 14.96
CA TRP A 201 -0.31 0.32 14.28
C TRP A 201 -1.80 0.11 14.05
N GLY A 202 -2.31 0.58 12.91
CA GLY A 202 -3.72 0.48 12.55
C GLY A 202 -4.64 0.99 13.65
N GLN A 203 -5.61 0.17 14.04
CA GLN A 203 -6.53 0.45 15.16
C GLN A 203 -5.90 0.34 16.56
N TYR A 204 -4.70 -0.21 16.67
CA TYR A 204 -4.00 -0.38 17.95
C TYR A 204 -3.28 0.91 18.38
N GLY A 205 -2.37 0.78 19.36
CA GLY A 205 -1.67 1.90 19.94
C GLY A 205 -0.56 2.52 19.08
N VAL A 206 0.17 3.43 19.72
CA VAL A 206 1.43 4.00 19.21
C VAL A 206 2.58 3.32 19.93
N TYR A 207 3.56 2.86 19.18
CA TYR A 207 4.67 2.08 19.71
C TYR A 207 6.01 2.65 19.25
N LEU A 208 7.00 2.63 20.14
CA LEU A 208 8.41 2.78 19.81
C LEU A 208 9.00 1.38 19.63
N HIS A 209 9.51 1.08 18.45
CA HIS A 209 10.00 -0.25 18.09
C HIS A 209 11.24 -0.17 17.18
N PRO A 210 12.09 -1.21 17.14
CA PRO A 210 13.09 -1.33 16.08
C PRO A 210 12.44 -1.29 14.70
N SER A 211 13.08 -0.61 13.76
CA SER A 211 12.54 -0.41 12.41
C SER A 211 12.28 -1.70 11.63
N ASN A 212 12.87 -2.82 12.03
CA ASN A 212 12.65 -4.16 11.47
C ASN A 212 11.73 -5.05 12.34
N GLN A 213 11.07 -4.48 13.35
CA GLN A 213 10.15 -5.17 14.26
C GLN A 213 8.80 -4.43 14.27
N CYS A 214 8.08 -4.54 13.16
CA CYS A 214 6.70 -4.08 13.03
C CYS A 214 5.87 -5.13 12.31
N PRO A 215 4.54 -5.12 12.47
CA PRO A 215 3.68 -6.11 11.82
C PRO A 215 3.49 -5.87 10.32
N TYR A 216 3.96 -4.74 9.83
CA TYR A 216 3.91 -4.40 8.42
C TYR A 216 5.09 -5.03 7.66
N PRO A 217 4.86 -5.55 6.44
CA PRO A 217 5.91 -6.15 5.65
C PRO A 217 6.94 -5.12 5.17
N GLY A 218 8.11 -5.63 4.79
CA GLY A 218 9.15 -4.85 4.12
C GLY A 218 10.20 -4.27 5.06
N ILE A 219 11.30 -3.83 4.44
CA ILE A 219 12.36 -3.05 5.11
C ILE A 219 12.05 -1.58 4.80
N PRO A 220 12.08 -0.68 5.80
CA PRO A 220 11.73 0.71 5.56
C PRO A 220 12.79 1.40 4.73
N THR A 221 12.33 2.28 3.85
CA THR A 221 13.14 3.35 3.25
C THR A 221 12.97 4.61 4.09
N TYR A 222 14.05 5.35 4.34
CA TYR A 222 14.00 6.55 5.15
C TYR A 222 13.96 7.81 4.29
N TYR A 223 13.19 8.80 4.72
CA TYR A 223 12.98 10.06 4.01
C TYR A 223 13.21 11.24 4.95
N ARG A 224 13.98 12.21 4.48
CA ARG A 224 14.29 13.44 5.20
C ARG A 224 13.74 14.65 4.47
N THR A 225 13.23 15.63 5.21
CA THR A 225 12.85 16.94 4.66
C THR A 225 13.65 18.05 5.34
N ASN A 226 13.87 19.16 4.62
CA ASN A 226 14.48 20.38 5.16
C ASN A 226 13.44 21.39 5.70
N ARG A 227 12.17 20.97 5.84
CA ARG A 227 11.11 21.80 6.43
C ARG A 227 11.51 22.24 7.82
N LYS A 228 11.49 23.56 8.06
CA LYS A 228 12.02 24.20 9.27
C LYS A 228 11.29 23.85 10.55
N ASP A 229 10.03 23.47 10.44
CA ASP A 229 9.20 23.06 11.57
C ASP A 229 9.31 21.56 11.85
N HIS A 230 10.07 20.81 11.03
CA HIS A 230 10.06 19.35 10.99
C HIS A 230 8.63 18.79 10.97
N SER A 231 7.65 19.59 10.53
CA SER A 231 6.28 19.16 10.52
C SER A 231 6.14 18.24 9.33
N HIS A 232 5.87 16.98 9.63
CA HIS A 232 5.41 16.03 8.64
C HIS A 232 4.04 16.40 8.08
N LEU A 233 3.46 17.53 8.53
CA LEU A 233 2.07 17.85 8.39
C LEU A 233 1.75 18.42 7.02
N ILE A 234 0.67 17.92 6.43
CA ILE A 234 -0.03 18.63 5.36
C ILE A 234 -0.87 19.76 5.97
N GLY A 235 -1.02 20.87 5.24
CA GLY A 235 -1.89 21.97 5.69
C GLY A 235 -3.35 21.57 5.58
N LEU A 236 -4.16 21.81 6.62
CA LEU A 236 -5.61 21.55 6.54
C LEU A 236 -6.31 22.70 5.82
N VAL A 237 -7.16 22.36 4.85
CA VAL A 237 -7.94 23.32 4.06
C VAL A 237 -9.39 22.86 4.05
N ALA A 238 -10.32 23.78 4.35
CA ALA A 238 -11.74 23.54 4.13
C ALA A 238 -11.96 23.28 2.64
N SER A 239 -12.68 22.23 2.29
CA SER A 239 -13.07 22.02 0.90
C SER A 239 -14.01 23.15 0.47
N ASP A 240 -13.83 23.64 -0.76
CA ASP A 240 -14.83 24.51 -1.37
C ASP A 240 -16.16 23.75 -1.40
N PRO A 241 -17.29 24.39 -1.04
CA PRO A 241 -18.59 23.72 -1.11
C PRO A 241 -18.78 23.20 -2.53
N VAL A 242 -19.07 21.91 -2.66
CA VAL A 242 -19.42 21.31 -3.95
C VAL A 242 -20.68 22.02 -4.43
N ILE A 243 -20.52 23.00 -5.32
CA ILE A 243 -21.65 23.62 -6.02
C ILE A 243 -22.11 22.58 -7.02
N ASN A 244 -23.08 21.74 -6.62
CA ASN A 244 -23.79 20.89 -7.55
C ASN A 244 -24.51 21.79 -8.57
N PRO A 245 -24.20 21.66 -9.88
CA PRO A 245 -24.83 22.46 -10.93
C PRO A 245 -26.32 22.16 -11.11
#